data_AF-A0A1S3ECB2-F1
#
_entry.id   AF-A0A1S3ECB2-F1
#
_cell.length_a   1.000
_cell.length_b   1.000
_cell.length_c   1.000
_cell.angle_alpha   90.00
_cell.angle_beta   90.00
_cell.angle_gamma   90.00
#
_symmetry.space_group_name_H-M   'P 1'
#
loop_
_entity.id
_entity.type
_entity.pdbx_description
1 polymer ?
#
loop_
_entity_poly.entity_id
_entity_poly.type
_entity_poly.pdbx_seq_one_letter_code
_entity_poly.pdbx_strand_id
1 'polypeptide(L)'
;MELHLGLALSTNFKSRAHNANTNKTHFPNFNHVFHHKNKRTFSQIMDHAQEEEEEEETSSTTTLSLLPLTPGHSDDHHRQYYNQSSTTTITKSDEDDEESLVGRPPVNDGRKKLRYSENDIIDDEVGDNIVEDRVVSIHVQRNYVKVKMEGVVIARKIDLNMHHSFHTLNQTLMDMFHKCTSNDEQLNNYELVYQDKEGDWLLAQDVSWRSFIQCAQRLKLLKRIFIHRQKVSYFFRPLWDNPPAPFTSIPHYYAENVSMDHLCHLHGWSLRSQPRKIFDAIIFSNELDLLDIRWHELYPYVSKFVILESNTTFTGIPKPLFFAINQERFAFAKQKVVHDLYPGRVAVQGSYEDPFVLESKQRGAMNTLLRRAGISNGDILLMSDTDEIPSPHTLKLLQWCDGIPPIMHLELRNYMYSFEFPVDYSSWRATAHVYDPRTLYRHSRLTDLIFSDAGWHCSFCFRYISEFVFKMTAYSHADRVKRKSFLSHSRIQNLICKGDDLFDMLPEEYTFHELIKKMGSIPRSASAVHLPAYLIKNAEKFKFLLPGGCIRTPE
;
A
#
# COMPACT_ATOMS: atom_id res chain seq x y z
N MET A 1 7.43 -1.72 -11.16
CA MET A 1 6.93 -1.51 -9.79
C MET A 1 5.49 -1.06 -9.98
N GLU A 2 4.59 -2.02 -10.19
CA GLU A 2 3.22 -1.76 -10.65
C GLU A 2 2.29 -1.75 -9.43
N LEU A 3 1.62 -0.62 -9.23
CA LEU A 3 0.63 -0.39 -8.17
C LEU A 3 -0.56 0.29 -8.83
N HIS A 4 -1.56 -0.47 -9.27
CA HIS A 4 -2.76 0.12 -9.87
C HIS A 4 -4.04 -0.48 -9.28
N LEU A 5 -4.80 0.34 -8.53
CA LEU A 5 -6.23 0.13 -8.27
C LEU A 5 -6.99 0.57 -9.52
N GLY A 6 -7.73 -0.34 -10.17
CA GLY A 6 -8.51 -0.05 -11.37
C GLY A 6 -9.92 0.39 -11.00
N LEU A 7 -10.37 1.49 -11.60
CA LEU A 7 -11.73 2.01 -11.53
C LEU A 7 -12.68 1.26 -12.49
N ALA A 8 -13.92 1.06 -12.05
CA ALA A 8 -15.07 0.75 -12.89
C ALA A 8 -16.07 1.92 -12.82
N LEU A 9 -16.41 2.51 -13.97
CA LEU A 9 -17.45 3.54 -14.09
C LEU A 9 -18.81 2.85 -14.28
N SER A 10 -19.79 3.22 -13.45
CA SER A 10 -21.20 2.88 -13.63
C SER A 10 -21.83 3.82 -14.67
N THR A 11 -22.37 3.28 -15.76
CA THR A 11 -23.14 4.04 -16.75
C THR A 11 -24.64 3.89 -16.49
N ASN A 12 -25.30 5.03 -16.20
CA ASN A 12 -26.75 5.14 -16.16
C ASN A 12 -27.32 5.08 -17.58
N PHE A 13 -28.06 4.03 -17.92
CA PHE A 13 -28.86 3.95 -19.14
C PHE A 13 -30.29 4.47 -18.87
N LYS A 14 -30.67 5.58 -19.52
CA LYS A 14 -32.08 5.93 -19.78
C LYS A 14 -32.38 5.60 -21.25
N SER A 15 -33.44 4.84 -21.45
CA SER A 15 -33.97 4.40 -22.74
C SER A 15 -34.85 5.47 -23.40
N ARG A 16 -34.75 5.64 -24.72
CA ARG A 16 -35.91 5.89 -25.59
C ARG A 16 -35.58 5.69 -27.08
N ALA A 17 -36.56 5.19 -27.82
CA ALA A 17 -36.49 4.75 -29.21
C ALA A 17 -37.13 5.73 -30.22
N HIS A 18 -36.73 5.54 -31.50
CA HIS A 18 -37.45 5.72 -32.79
C HIS A 18 -37.18 6.91 -33.75
N ASN A 19 -36.76 6.48 -34.97
CA ASN A 19 -37.18 6.81 -36.35
C ASN A 19 -36.89 8.16 -37.05
N ALA A 20 -35.98 8.08 -38.03
CA ALA A 20 -36.07 8.37 -39.48
C ALA A 20 -36.78 9.63 -40.06
N ASN A 21 -35.98 10.35 -40.88
CA ASN A 21 -36.17 10.72 -42.31
C ASN A 21 -36.22 12.21 -42.74
N THR A 22 -35.45 12.48 -43.82
CA THR A 22 -35.61 13.44 -44.94
C THR A 22 -35.20 14.94 -44.87
N ASN A 23 -34.16 15.25 -45.66
CA ASN A 23 -34.02 16.24 -46.76
C ASN A 23 -34.03 17.79 -46.56
N LYS A 24 -32.98 18.38 -47.19
CA LYS A 24 -32.91 19.59 -48.05
C LYS A 24 -32.51 20.98 -47.48
N THR A 25 -31.27 21.36 -47.83
CA THR A 25 -30.80 22.61 -48.49
C THR A 25 -31.17 24.01 -47.95
N HIS A 26 -30.17 24.80 -47.52
CA HIS A 26 -29.77 26.10 -48.11
C HIS A 26 -28.60 26.77 -47.34
N PHE A 27 -27.59 27.27 -48.05
CA PHE A 27 -26.55 28.23 -47.62
C PHE A 27 -27.02 29.66 -47.97
N PRO A 28 -26.58 30.78 -47.30
CA PRO A 28 -25.23 31.36 -47.55
C PRO A 28 -24.54 32.24 -46.46
N ASN A 29 -23.22 32.38 -46.64
CA ASN A 29 -22.32 33.57 -46.55
C ASN A 29 -21.88 34.29 -45.24
N PHE A 30 -20.55 34.20 -45.01
CA PHE A 30 -19.50 35.21 -44.73
C PHE A 30 -19.56 36.16 -43.50
N ASN A 31 -18.54 36.10 -42.63
CA ASN A 31 -17.41 37.07 -42.65
C ASN A 31 -16.29 36.78 -41.61
N HIS A 32 -15.05 37.05 -42.04
CA HIS A 32 -13.77 37.01 -41.33
C HIS A 32 -13.65 38.07 -40.22
N VAL A 33 -13.04 37.75 -39.07
CA VAL A 33 -12.07 38.63 -38.35
C VAL A 33 -11.09 37.77 -37.53
N PHE A 34 -9.79 37.99 -37.70
CA PHE A 34 -8.70 37.48 -36.87
C PHE A 34 -8.52 38.34 -35.60
N HIS A 35 -8.26 37.72 -34.44
CA HIS A 35 -7.48 38.39 -33.39
C HIS A 35 -6.66 37.41 -32.53
N HIS A 36 -5.43 37.85 -32.25
CA HIS A 36 -4.33 37.16 -31.57
C HIS A 36 -4.31 37.42 -30.05
N LYS A 37 -3.85 36.40 -29.30
CA LYS A 37 -3.12 36.42 -27.99
C LYS A 37 -3.89 36.69 -26.68
N ASN A 38 -3.84 35.74 -25.73
CA ASN A 38 -2.89 35.76 -24.59
C ASN A 38 -3.08 34.56 -23.62
N LYS A 39 -1.97 34.08 -23.04
CA LYS A 39 -1.89 33.00 -22.02
C LYS A 39 -2.38 33.53 -20.67
N ARG A 40 -3.21 32.76 -19.96
CA ARG A 40 -3.75 33.06 -18.62
C ARG A 40 -2.90 32.41 -17.51
N THR A 41 -2.83 33.07 -16.35
CA THR A 41 -2.00 32.72 -15.17
C THR A 41 -2.83 32.00 -14.10
N PHE A 42 -2.13 31.22 -13.26
CA PHE A 42 -2.64 30.24 -12.28
C PHE A 42 -3.72 30.72 -11.28
N SER A 43 -3.85 32.04 -11.00
CA SER A 43 -4.91 32.52 -10.11
C SER A 43 -6.31 32.47 -10.74
N GLN A 44 -6.41 32.53 -12.07
CA GLN A 44 -7.70 32.53 -12.78
C GLN A 44 -8.34 31.14 -12.92
N ILE A 45 -7.66 30.07 -12.48
CA ILE A 45 -8.19 28.70 -12.49
C ILE A 45 -9.00 28.41 -11.21
N MET A 46 -8.68 29.10 -10.10
CA MET A 46 -9.30 28.84 -8.79
C MET A 46 -10.62 29.61 -8.56
N ASP A 47 -10.86 30.69 -9.30
CA ASP A 47 -12.09 31.48 -9.19
C ASP A 47 -13.25 30.91 -10.03
N HIS A 48 -12.99 29.94 -10.91
CA HIS A 48 -14.02 29.27 -11.73
C HIS A 48 -14.59 27.99 -11.09
N ALA A 49 -14.26 27.70 -9.82
CA ALA A 49 -14.72 26.51 -9.11
C ALA A 49 -15.75 26.80 -8.00
N GLN A 50 -16.29 28.04 -7.92
CA GLN A 50 -17.19 28.45 -6.83
C GLN A 50 -18.49 29.16 -7.24
N GLU A 51 -18.83 29.21 -8.51
CA GLU A 51 -20.15 29.69 -8.95
C GLU A 51 -20.72 28.71 -9.98
N GLU A 52 -21.61 27.81 -9.56
CA GLU A 52 -22.69 27.20 -10.36
C GLU A 52 -23.51 26.26 -9.47
N GLU A 53 -24.39 26.83 -8.63
CA GLU A 53 -25.65 26.20 -8.21
C GLU A 53 -26.79 27.19 -8.55
N GLU A 54 -27.89 26.63 -9.10
CA GLU A 54 -29.20 27.25 -9.44
C GLU A 54 -29.38 27.93 -10.83
N GLU A 55 -29.93 27.20 -11.81
CA GLU A 55 -31.28 27.35 -12.42
C GLU A 55 -31.44 26.75 -13.84
N GLU A 56 -32.69 26.43 -14.19
CA GLU A 56 -33.18 25.49 -15.22
C GLU A 56 -33.13 25.93 -16.71
N GLU A 57 -33.13 24.90 -17.56
CA GLU A 57 -33.58 24.77 -18.97
C GLU A 57 -33.41 25.93 -19.98
N THR A 58 -32.58 25.73 -21.02
CA THR A 58 -33.01 25.80 -22.44
C THR A 58 -31.94 25.25 -23.41
N SER A 59 -32.35 24.25 -24.21
CA SER A 59 -31.97 23.97 -25.60
C SER A 59 -30.59 24.45 -26.15
N SER A 60 -29.68 23.53 -26.46
CA SER A 60 -29.30 23.18 -27.85
C SER A 60 -27.99 22.36 -27.91
N THR A 61 -28.09 21.21 -28.57
CA THR A 61 -27.02 20.28 -28.91
C THR A 61 -26.21 20.74 -30.13
N THR A 62 -24.89 20.66 -30.08
CA THR A 62 -24.10 20.38 -31.29
C THR A 62 -22.80 19.62 -30.96
N THR A 63 -22.70 18.41 -31.49
CA THR A 63 -21.51 17.57 -31.61
C THR A 63 -21.13 17.41 -33.09
N LEU A 64 -19.96 16.81 -33.33
CA LEU A 64 -19.34 16.33 -34.59
C LEU A 64 -18.23 17.27 -35.14
N SER A 65 -17.12 16.79 -35.70
CA SER A 65 -16.77 15.42 -36.11
C SER A 65 -15.27 15.30 -36.39
N LEU A 66 -14.75 14.10 -36.15
CA LEU A 66 -13.67 13.47 -36.91
C LEU A 66 -14.01 13.40 -38.39
N LEU A 67 -13.01 13.49 -39.27
CA LEU A 67 -12.91 12.79 -40.56
C LEU A 67 -11.47 12.96 -41.12
N PRO A 68 -11.05 12.18 -42.14
CA PRO A 68 -9.93 11.24 -42.07
C PRO A 68 -8.80 11.63 -43.04
N LEU A 69 -7.79 10.76 -43.19
CA LEU A 69 -7.22 10.32 -44.48
C LEU A 69 -5.99 9.42 -44.23
N THR A 70 -6.03 8.22 -44.77
CA THR A 70 -4.90 7.34 -45.15
C THR A 70 -4.94 7.20 -46.69
N PRO A 71 -4.06 6.44 -47.40
CA PRO A 71 -2.73 5.88 -47.09
C PRO A 71 -1.68 6.07 -48.23
N GLY A 72 -0.43 5.64 -48.00
CA GLY A 72 0.54 5.27 -49.04
C GLY A 72 1.96 5.10 -48.44
N HIS A 73 2.42 3.86 -48.19
CA HIS A 73 3.37 3.06 -49.02
C HIS A 73 4.78 3.68 -49.08
N SER A 74 5.90 2.99 -48.94
CA SER A 74 6.31 1.59 -48.70
C SER A 74 7.80 1.65 -48.33
N ASP A 75 8.34 0.65 -47.63
CA ASP A 75 9.49 -0.14 -48.11
C ASP A 75 9.98 -1.11 -47.03
N ASP A 76 10.01 -2.38 -47.45
CA ASP A 76 10.44 -3.58 -46.75
C ASP A 76 11.96 -3.66 -46.61
N HIS A 77 12.45 -4.42 -45.61
CA HIS A 77 13.36 -5.55 -45.88
C HIS A 77 13.48 -6.51 -44.68
N HIS A 78 13.19 -7.79 -44.97
CA HIS A 78 13.46 -9.04 -44.26
C HIS A 78 14.95 -9.21 -43.86
N ARG A 79 15.41 -9.82 -42.75
CA ARG A 79 15.19 -11.10 -42.02
C ARG A 79 16.48 -11.95 -42.06
N GLN A 80 16.83 -12.51 -40.89
CA GLN A 80 17.49 -13.82 -40.63
C GLN A 80 19.04 -13.99 -40.54
N TYR A 81 19.46 -14.40 -39.32
CA TYR A 81 20.33 -15.54 -38.93
C TYR A 81 21.55 -15.96 -39.78
N TYR A 82 22.75 -16.02 -39.17
CA TYR A 82 23.45 -17.26 -38.74
C TYR A 82 24.78 -16.97 -37.98
N ASN A 83 25.17 -17.93 -37.14
CA ASN A 83 26.37 -18.03 -36.28
C ASN A 83 27.71 -17.96 -37.03
N GLN A 84 28.84 -17.61 -36.41
CA GLN A 84 29.73 -18.49 -35.60
C GLN A 84 31.10 -17.84 -35.27
N SER A 85 31.52 -18.01 -34.00
CA SER A 85 32.87 -18.17 -33.42
C SER A 85 34.13 -17.47 -33.94
N SER A 86 34.90 -16.87 -33.01
CA SER A 86 36.28 -17.31 -32.68
C SER A 86 36.80 -16.74 -31.35
N THR A 87 36.96 -17.67 -30.39
CA THR A 87 38.02 -17.91 -29.40
C THR A 87 39.20 -16.93 -29.27
N THR A 88 39.56 -16.53 -28.03
CA THR A 88 40.76 -17.03 -27.29
C THR A 88 40.83 -16.53 -25.84
N THR A 89 41.56 -17.30 -25.05
CA THR A 89 41.68 -17.39 -23.58
C THR A 89 43.01 -16.78 -23.10
N ILE A 90 43.15 -16.48 -21.79
CA ILE A 90 44.35 -16.68 -20.90
C ILE A 90 44.82 -15.44 -20.07
N THR A 91 44.52 -15.55 -18.75
CA THR A 91 45.29 -15.31 -17.50
C THR A 91 46.07 -14.03 -17.13
N LYS A 92 45.84 -13.63 -15.87
CA LYS A 92 46.76 -13.18 -14.78
C LYS A 92 47.90 -12.21 -15.11
N SER A 93 47.99 -11.09 -14.38
CA SER A 93 48.96 -10.86 -13.29
C SER A 93 48.91 -9.40 -12.81
N ASP A 94 49.37 -9.24 -11.58
CA ASP A 94 49.42 -8.04 -10.73
C ASP A 94 50.48 -7.01 -11.15
N GLU A 95 50.39 -5.82 -10.53
CA GLU A 95 51.45 -4.78 -10.35
C GLU A 95 51.99 -4.14 -11.65
N ASP A 96 52.45 -2.91 -11.74
CA ASP A 96 52.46 -1.64 -11.01
C ASP A 96 52.99 -0.63 -12.08
N ASP A 97 52.79 0.68 -11.91
CA ASP A 97 53.84 1.70 -12.13
C ASP A 97 53.26 3.12 -12.01
N GLU A 98 53.71 3.78 -10.94
CA GLU A 98 53.67 5.22 -10.68
C GLU A 98 54.66 6.00 -11.55
N GLU A 99 54.49 7.34 -11.61
CA GLU A 99 55.57 8.34 -11.43
C GLU A 99 54.93 9.75 -11.27
N SER A 100 55.37 10.71 -10.45
CA SER A 100 56.46 10.87 -9.47
C SER A 100 56.11 12.08 -8.54
N LEU A 101 56.21 12.00 -7.21
CA LEU A 101 57.30 12.34 -6.26
C LEU A 101 57.77 13.81 -6.15
N VAL A 102 57.77 14.38 -4.92
CA VAL A 102 58.97 14.74 -4.10
C VAL A 102 58.65 14.88 -2.58
N GLY A 103 59.17 13.96 -1.76
CA GLY A 103 60.09 14.20 -0.62
C GLY A 103 59.62 14.61 0.80
N ARG A 104 59.68 13.66 1.75
CA ARG A 104 60.32 13.80 3.10
C ARG A 104 60.55 12.41 3.77
N PRO A 105 61.59 12.23 4.63
CA PRO A 105 62.04 10.94 5.16
C PRO A 105 61.33 10.52 6.48
N PRO A 106 61.49 9.25 6.96
CA PRO A 106 60.80 8.72 8.14
C PRO A 106 61.65 8.78 9.43
N VAL A 107 60.98 8.66 10.60
CA VAL A 107 61.23 7.71 11.72
C VAL A 107 60.57 8.20 13.04
N ASN A 108 59.80 7.29 13.65
CA ASN A 108 59.38 7.06 15.06
C ASN A 108 59.35 8.20 16.10
N ASP A 109 58.23 8.34 16.83
CA ASP A 109 57.98 7.71 18.15
C ASP A 109 56.88 8.45 18.96
N GLY A 110 56.16 7.72 19.84
CA GLY A 110 55.55 8.25 21.06
C GLY A 110 54.27 9.10 20.98
N ARG A 111 53.08 8.48 21.03
CA ARG A 111 51.83 9.15 21.46
C ARG A 111 51.91 9.51 22.95
N LYS A 112 52.03 10.80 23.30
CA LYS A 112 51.65 11.34 24.61
C LYS A 112 50.35 12.15 24.52
N LYS A 113 49.43 11.82 25.42
CA LYS A 113 48.09 12.40 25.59
C LYS A 113 48.22 13.59 26.56
N LEU A 114 48.05 14.81 26.08
CA LEU A 114 48.01 16.01 26.93
C LEU A 114 46.57 16.29 27.36
N ARG A 115 46.33 16.15 28.67
CA ARG A 115 45.21 16.77 29.39
C ARG A 115 45.68 18.17 29.80
N TYR A 116 44.86 19.18 29.53
CA TYR A 116 45.07 20.54 30.04
C TYR A 116 44.31 20.65 31.37
N SER A 117 45.03 20.96 32.44
CA SER A 117 44.52 21.36 33.74
C SER A 117 45.34 22.58 34.13
N GLU A 118 44.69 23.73 34.24
CA GLU A 118 45.32 25.01 34.56
C GLU A 118 44.75 25.43 35.92
N ASN A 119 45.60 25.36 36.95
CA ASN A 119 45.41 25.95 38.26
C ASN A 119 46.70 26.70 38.55
N ASP A 120 46.69 28.03 38.46
CA ASP A 120 47.73 28.87 39.03
C ASP A 120 47.35 29.24 40.46
N ILE A 121 48.25 28.91 41.39
CA ILE A 121 48.21 29.27 42.81
C ILE A 121 49.05 30.53 42.98
N ILE A 122 48.49 31.56 43.63
CA ILE A 122 49.26 32.65 44.24
C ILE A 122 49.20 32.41 45.74
N ASP A 123 50.36 32.17 46.35
CA ASP A 123 50.57 32.12 47.79
C ASP A 123 50.54 33.54 48.37
N ASP A 124 49.78 33.74 49.45
CA ASP A 124 50.14 34.60 50.57
C ASP A 124 49.31 34.17 51.80
N GLU A 125 49.99 33.64 52.82
CA GLU A 125 49.43 33.32 54.13
C GLU A 125 49.29 34.59 54.99
N VAL A 126 48.18 34.72 55.73
CA VAL A 126 48.12 34.94 57.20
C VAL A 126 46.64 35.04 57.65
N GLY A 127 46.24 34.17 58.60
CA GLY A 127 45.38 34.55 59.74
C GLY A 127 43.88 34.18 59.76
N ASP A 128 43.59 33.04 60.38
CA ASP A 128 42.44 32.68 61.25
C ASP A 128 40.95 32.63 60.78
N ASN A 129 40.42 31.40 60.86
CA ASN A 129 39.13 30.91 61.39
C ASN A 129 37.81 31.66 61.12
N ILE A 130 36.96 31.18 60.17
CA ILE A 130 35.47 31.13 60.30
C ILE A 130 34.86 29.98 59.45
N VAL A 131 34.16 29.07 60.15
CA VAL A 131 32.91 28.30 59.88
C VAL A 131 32.45 27.96 58.44
N GLU A 132 32.05 26.68 58.28
CA GLU A 132 31.43 26.01 57.12
C GLU A 132 30.43 26.83 56.28
N ASP A 133 30.56 26.74 54.94
CA ASP A 133 29.39 26.64 54.08
C ASP A 133 29.62 25.63 52.95
N ARG A 134 28.83 24.56 52.93
CA ARG A 134 28.91 23.50 51.91
C ARG A 134 28.21 23.99 50.63
N VAL A 135 28.97 24.62 49.73
CA VAL A 135 28.51 24.82 48.36
C VAL A 135 28.47 23.46 47.66
N VAL A 136 27.28 22.85 47.61
CA VAL A 136 26.99 21.71 46.73
C VAL A 136 27.11 22.21 45.29
N SER A 137 28.22 21.89 44.63
CA SER A 137 28.38 22.06 43.18
C SER A 137 27.34 21.20 42.45
N ILE A 138 26.18 21.77 42.13
CA ILE A 138 25.23 21.17 41.19
C ILE A 138 25.89 21.19 39.82
N HIS A 139 26.48 20.07 39.42
CA HIS A 139 27.00 19.88 38.08
C HIS A 139 25.80 19.76 37.13
N VAL A 140 25.30 20.89 36.60
CA VAL A 140 24.25 20.91 35.58
C VAL A 140 24.83 20.31 34.32
N GLN A 141 24.54 19.03 34.09
CA GLN A 141 25.00 18.28 32.92
C GLN A 141 24.34 18.89 31.67
N ARG A 142 25.08 19.70 30.94
CA ARG A 142 24.61 20.38 29.72
C ARG A 142 24.31 19.36 28.63
N ASN A 143 23.11 19.37 28.08
CA ASN A 143 22.65 18.39 27.10
C ASN A 143 22.82 18.94 25.67
N TYR A 144 24.07 19.00 25.20
CA TYR A 144 24.37 19.50 23.87
C TYR A 144 24.07 18.47 22.78
N VAL A 145 23.14 18.82 21.90
CA VAL A 145 22.71 17.99 20.78
C VAL A 145 23.14 18.61 19.45
N LYS A 146 23.64 17.78 18.53
CA LYS A 146 24.00 18.22 17.17
C LYS A 146 22.75 18.41 16.32
N VAL A 147 22.67 19.52 15.60
CA VAL A 147 21.58 19.86 14.70
C VAL A 147 22.10 20.02 13.27
N LYS A 148 21.41 19.42 12.31
CA LYS A 148 21.64 19.64 10.87
C LYS A 148 20.40 20.25 10.24
N MET A 149 20.57 21.10 9.24
CA MET A 149 19.44 21.63 8.46
C MET A 149 19.61 21.21 7.00
N GLU A 150 18.52 20.75 6.39
CA GLU A 150 18.50 20.39 4.98
C GLU A 150 18.77 21.60 4.09
N GLY A 151 19.71 21.43 3.16
CA GLY A 151 20.25 22.51 2.31
C GLY A 151 21.42 23.28 2.94
N VAL A 152 21.78 23.01 4.20
CA VAL A 152 22.91 23.65 4.90
C VAL A 152 24.01 22.63 5.19
N VAL A 153 25.21 22.87 4.66
CA VAL A 153 26.36 21.95 4.81
C VAL A 153 26.92 21.94 6.24
N ILE A 154 26.74 23.04 6.97
CA ILE A 154 27.29 23.24 8.31
C ILE A 154 26.29 22.82 9.39
N ALA A 155 26.70 21.86 10.23
CA ALA A 155 25.95 21.47 11.41
C ALA A 155 26.20 22.43 12.60
N ARG A 156 25.21 22.58 13.48
CA ARG A 156 25.30 23.36 14.72
C ARG A 156 25.14 22.46 15.95
N LYS A 157 25.35 23.02 17.15
CA LYS A 157 25.05 22.36 18.44
C LYS A 157 24.17 23.27 19.28
N ILE A 158 23.18 22.70 19.95
CA ILE A 158 22.25 23.42 20.83
C ILE A 158 22.17 22.69 22.18
N ASP A 159 22.01 23.43 23.28
CA ASP A 159 21.75 22.84 24.60
C ASP A 159 20.24 22.73 24.79
N LEU A 160 19.72 21.50 24.85
CA LEU A 160 18.27 21.28 25.00
C LEU A 160 17.73 21.79 26.33
N ASN A 161 18.56 21.88 27.37
CA ASN A 161 18.14 22.34 28.71
C ASN A 161 17.87 23.84 28.75
N MET A 162 18.29 24.60 27.73
CA MET A 162 18.02 26.04 27.61
C MET A 162 16.62 26.35 27.09
N HIS A 163 15.84 25.33 26.73
CA HIS A 163 14.50 25.47 26.18
C HIS A 163 13.48 24.78 27.10
N HIS A 164 12.25 25.31 27.13
CA HIS A 164 11.15 24.75 27.93
C HIS A 164 9.94 24.31 27.08
N SER A 165 10.02 24.50 25.77
CA SER A 165 8.99 24.08 24.81
C SER A 165 9.55 23.93 23.40
N PHE A 166 8.85 23.15 22.57
CA PHE A 166 9.16 23.04 21.13
C PHE A 166 9.12 24.39 20.42
N HIS A 167 8.25 25.29 20.87
CA HIS A 167 8.15 26.64 20.33
C HIS A 167 9.47 27.41 20.50
N THR A 168 9.99 27.46 21.73
CA THR A 168 11.28 28.14 22.01
C THR A 168 12.46 27.49 21.31
N LEU A 169 12.47 26.16 21.24
CA LEU A 169 13.52 25.43 20.53
C LEU A 169 13.48 25.73 19.04
N ASN A 170 12.31 25.64 18.41
CA ASN A 170 12.17 25.90 16.98
C ASN A 170 12.57 27.32 16.62
N GLN A 171 12.16 28.33 17.40
CA GLN A 171 12.60 29.71 17.18
C GLN A 171 14.13 29.84 17.19
N THR A 172 14.79 29.31 18.23
CA THR A 172 16.26 29.36 18.32
C THR A 172 16.93 28.58 17.19
N LEU A 173 16.40 27.42 16.82
CA LEU A 173 16.91 26.66 15.68
C LEU A 173 16.78 27.45 14.38
N MET A 174 15.65 28.10 14.15
CA MET A 174 15.47 28.95 12.97
C MET A 174 16.44 30.12 12.97
N ASP A 175 16.64 30.81 14.10
CA ASP A 175 17.60 31.92 14.21
C ASP A 175 19.06 31.47 13.97
N MET A 176 19.42 30.27 14.45
CA MET A 176 20.75 29.70 14.29
C MET A 176 21.11 29.40 12.82
N PHE A 177 20.12 29.11 11.98
CA PHE A 177 20.33 28.77 10.57
C PHE A 177 19.87 29.88 9.59
N HIS A 178 19.04 30.85 10.00
CA HIS A 178 18.58 31.98 9.18
C HIS A 178 19.73 32.85 8.64
N LYS A 179 20.83 32.96 9.40
CA LYS A 179 22.04 33.69 8.94
C LYS A 179 22.68 33.11 7.68
N CYS A 180 22.18 31.98 7.15
CA CYS A 180 22.69 31.33 5.94
C CYS A 180 21.71 31.35 4.75
N THR A 181 20.49 31.87 4.86
CA THR A 181 19.49 31.83 3.77
C THR A 181 18.77 33.18 3.64
N SER A 182 18.99 33.89 2.54
CA SER A 182 18.60 35.29 2.31
C SER A 182 17.12 35.52 1.91
N ASN A 183 16.20 34.59 2.21
CA ASN A 183 14.80 34.71 1.78
C ASN A 183 13.85 34.51 2.99
N ASP A 184 13.17 35.60 3.39
CA ASP A 184 12.27 35.68 4.56
C ASP A 184 10.95 34.88 4.46
N GLU A 185 10.65 34.21 3.33
CA GLU A 185 9.40 33.47 3.14
C GLU A 185 9.44 31.97 3.54
N GLN A 186 10.53 31.48 4.18
CA GLN A 186 10.68 30.06 4.52
C GLN A 186 10.38 29.68 5.99
N LEU A 187 9.71 30.54 6.76
CA LEU A 187 9.50 30.34 8.20
C LEU A 187 8.66 29.08 8.54
N ASN A 188 7.77 28.65 7.63
CA ASN A 188 6.83 27.53 7.86
C ASN A 188 7.15 26.25 7.08
N ASN A 189 8.30 26.17 6.42
CA ASN A 189 8.58 25.06 5.47
C ASN A 189 9.50 23.98 6.04
N TYR A 190 9.83 23.98 7.33
CA TYR A 190 10.72 23.00 7.94
C TYR A 190 10.05 22.31 9.14
N GLU A 191 10.26 21.00 9.28
CA GLU A 191 9.86 20.27 10.49
C GLU A 191 11.09 19.70 11.21
N LEU A 192 10.97 19.66 12.53
CA LEU A 192 12.01 19.17 13.43
C LEU A 192 11.86 17.66 13.63
N VAL A 193 12.87 16.92 13.20
CA VAL A 193 13.03 15.50 13.53
C VAL A 193 14.21 15.29 14.47
N TYR A 194 14.15 14.25 15.30
CA TYR A 194 15.21 13.89 16.22
C TYR A 194 15.54 12.41 16.12
N GLN A 195 16.79 12.06 16.43
CA GLN A 195 17.23 10.68 16.60
C GLN A 195 17.08 10.29 18.08
N ASP A 196 16.38 9.21 18.39
CA ASP A 196 16.25 8.67 19.75
C ASP A 196 17.49 7.88 20.20
N LYS A 197 17.39 7.16 21.33
CA LYS A 197 18.52 6.38 21.88
C LYS A 197 18.75 5.08 21.13
N GLU A 198 17.70 4.58 20.50
CA GLU A 198 17.63 3.37 19.70
C GLU A 198 18.17 3.62 18.28
N GLY A 199 18.36 4.88 17.91
CA GLY A 199 18.95 5.31 16.64
C GLY A 199 17.92 5.68 15.58
N ASP A 200 16.63 5.73 15.93
CA ASP A 200 15.52 5.99 15.01
C ASP A 200 15.22 7.48 14.88
N TRP A 201 14.90 7.92 13.66
CA TRP A 201 14.51 9.31 13.39
C TRP A 201 13.00 9.48 13.54
N LEU A 202 12.59 10.33 14.49
CA LEU A 202 11.20 10.59 14.87
C LEU A 202 10.87 12.08 14.70
N LEU A 203 9.60 12.41 14.45
CA LEU A 203 9.15 13.81 14.43
C LEU A 203 8.96 14.32 15.85
N ALA A 204 9.55 15.48 16.14
CA ALA A 204 9.55 16.05 17.49
C ALA A 204 8.15 16.39 17.99
N GLN A 205 7.23 16.76 17.08
CA GLN A 205 5.84 17.11 17.40
C GLN A 205 4.96 15.91 17.82
N ASP A 206 5.39 14.67 17.57
CA ASP A 206 4.62 13.46 17.89
C ASP A 206 4.87 12.97 19.33
N VAL A 207 5.70 13.67 20.12
CA VAL A 207 6.09 13.29 21.49
C VAL A 207 6.00 14.45 22.48
N SER A 208 5.85 14.13 23.77
CA SER A 208 5.85 15.17 24.82
C SER A 208 7.24 15.84 24.93
N TRP A 209 7.26 17.13 25.31
CA TRP A 209 8.51 17.88 25.53
C TRP A 209 9.46 17.17 26.51
N ARG A 210 8.93 16.60 27.59
CA ARG A 210 9.71 15.87 28.60
C ARG A 210 10.37 14.63 28.01
N SER A 211 9.61 13.84 27.25
CA SER A 211 10.14 12.65 26.56
C SER A 211 11.20 13.01 25.53
N PHE A 212 10.97 14.09 24.79
CA PHE A 212 11.90 14.59 23.77
C PHE A 212 13.28 14.94 24.36
N ILE A 213 13.33 15.75 25.43
CA ILE A 213 14.61 16.14 26.06
C ILE A 213 15.39 14.91 26.55
N GLN A 214 14.70 13.91 27.09
CA GLN A 214 15.34 12.72 27.67
C GLN A 214 15.89 11.75 26.63
N CYS A 215 15.34 11.76 25.41
CA CYS A 215 15.65 10.76 24.38
C CYS A 215 16.44 11.32 23.20
N ALA A 216 16.37 12.63 22.91
CA ALA A 216 16.96 13.20 21.71
C ALA A 216 18.50 13.21 21.73
N GLN A 217 19.11 12.47 20.81
CA GLN A 217 20.57 12.42 20.63
C GLN A 217 21.06 13.33 19.49
N ARG A 218 20.25 13.54 18.45
CA ARG A 218 20.55 14.39 17.28
C ARG A 218 19.28 15.03 16.77
N LEU A 219 19.37 16.23 16.19
CA LEU A 219 18.27 16.91 15.54
C LEU A 219 18.55 17.11 14.04
N LYS A 220 17.49 17.10 13.24
CA LYS A 220 17.51 17.56 11.84
C LYS A 220 16.29 18.43 11.57
N LEU A 221 16.49 19.51 10.82
CA LEU A 221 15.42 20.27 10.19
C LEU A 221 15.30 19.81 8.73
N LEU A 222 14.16 19.23 8.37
CA LEU A 222 13.87 18.76 7.02
C LEU A 222 12.79 19.65 6.41
N LYS A 223 12.86 19.93 5.10
CA LYS A 223 11.78 20.70 4.46
C LYS A 223 10.50 19.86 4.47
N ARG A 224 9.36 20.50 4.73
CA ARG A 224 8.02 19.89 4.70
C ARG A 224 7.75 19.16 3.39
N ILE A 225 8.24 19.68 2.26
CA ILE A 225 8.07 19.02 0.96
C ILE A 225 8.77 17.65 0.88
N PHE A 226 9.88 17.43 1.59
CA PHE A 226 10.53 16.12 1.63
C PHE A 226 9.80 15.15 2.56
N ILE A 227 9.24 15.66 3.66
CA ILE A 227 8.44 14.88 4.60
C ILE A 227 7.10 14.47 3.98
N HIS A 228 6.50 15.37 3.21
CA HIS A 228 5.25 15.15 2.48
C HIS A 228 5.46 14.73 1.03
N ARG A 229 6.68 14.39 0.60
CA ARG A 229 6.99 14.08 -0.81
C ARG A 229 6.05 13.04 -1.40
N GLN A 230 5.75 11.99 -0.64
CA GLN A 230 4.80 10.97 -1.09
C GLN A 230 3.37 11.51 -1.18
N LYS A 231 2.89 12.30 -0.21
CA LYS A 231 1.55 12.91 -0.28
C LYS A 231 1.43 13.84 -1.49
N VAL A 232 2.45 14.66 -1.73
CA VAL A 232 2.55 15.52 -2.92
C VAL A 232 2.55 14.67 -4.19
N SER A 233 3.37 13.61 -4.22
CA SER A 233 3.46 12.70 -5.37
C SER A 233 2.13 12.00 -5.66
N TYR A 234 1.39 11.57 -4.64
CA TYR A 234 0.09 10.90 -4.76
C TYR A 234 -1.00 11.90 -5.15
N PHE A 235 -1.00 13.09 -4.57
CA PHE A 235 -1.94 14.15 -4.93
C PHE A 235 -1.81 14.56 -6.40
N PHE A 236 -0.58 14.66 -6.90
CA PHE A 236 -0.31 14.99 -8.31
C PHE A 236 -0.20 13.76 -9.21
N ARG A 237 -0.44 12.53 -8.70
CA ARG A 237 -0.45 11.30 -9.49
C ARG A 237 -1.33 11.39 -10.75
N PRO A 238 -2.54 11.97 -10.70
CA PRO A 238 -3.38 12.17 -11.89
C PRO A 238 -2.74 12.97 -13.04
N LEU A 239 -1.64 13.71 -12.79
CA LEU A 239 -0.95 14.48 -13.83
C LEU A 239 0.13 13.69 -14.58
N TRP A 240 0.70 12.64 -13.97
CA TRP A 240 1.89 11.96 -14.51
C TRP A 240 1.74 10.44 -14.62
N ASP A 241 0.75 9.83 -13.97
CA ASP A 241 0.46 8.40 -14.05
C ASP A 241 -0.87 8.17 -14.79
N ASN A 242 -0.99 7.04 -15.46
CA ASN A 242 -2.18 6.66 -16.22
C ASN A 242 -2.81 5.41 -15.61
N PRO A 243 -4.16 5.30 -15.61
CA PRO A 243 -4.83 4.10 -15.13
C PRO A 243 -4.42 2.89 -15.99
N PRO A 244 -4.45 1.68 -15.43
CA PRO A 244 -4.20 0.49 -16.24
C PRO A 244 -5.36 0.32 -17.22
N ALA A 245 -5.21 -0.55 -18.22
CA ALA A 245 -6.32 -0.89 -19.12
C ALA A 245 -7.55 -1.31 -18.29
N PRO A 246 -8.77 -0.84 -18.61
CA PRO A 246 -9.96 -1.24 -17.86
C PRO A 246 -10.21 -2.74 -18.03
N PHE A 247 -10.93 -3.34 -17.09
CA PHE A 247 -11.44 -4.69 -17.26
C PHE A 247 -12.68 -4.70 -18.16
N THR A 248 -12.88 -5.81 -18.87
CA THR A 248 -14.14 -6.15 -19.53
C THR A 248 -14.97 -6.96 -18.55
N SER A 249 -16.02 -6.35 -18.02
CA SER A 249 -16.90 -6.98 -17.04
C SER A 249 -17.79 -8.04 -17.69
N ILE A 250 -17.80 -9.22 -17.09
CA ILE A 250 -18.75 -10.29 -17.35
C ILE A 250 -19.90 -10.11 -16.36
N PRO A 251 -21.13 -9.89 -16.84
CA PRO A 251 -22.28 -9.71 -15.96
C PRO A 251 -22.53 -10.99 -15.16
N HIS A 252 -22.89 -10.82 -13.89
CA HIS A 252 -23.19 -11.91 -12.99
C HIS A 252 -24.70 -12.02 -12.78
N TYR A 253 -25.35 -12.87 -13.58
CA TYR A 253 -26.78 -13.12 -13.44
C TYR A 253 -27.01 -14.15 -12.33
N TYR A 254 -27.68 -13.76 -11.25
CA TYR A 254 -28.01 -14.69 -10.18
C TYR A 254 -29.33 -14.34 -9.50
N ALA A 255 -30.12 -15.36 -9.20
CA ALA A 255 -31.25 -15.30 -8.29
C ALA A 255 -31.51 -16.68 -7.69
N GLU A 256 -31.92 -16.74 -6.42
CA GLU A 256 -32.05 -18.00 -5.67
C GLU A 256 -33.06 -18.99 -6.29
N ASN A 257 -34.14 -18.47 -6.90
CA ASN A 257 -35.25 -19.26 -7.43
C ASN A 257 -35.13 -19.57 -8.93
N VAL A 258 -33.96 -19.34 -9.55
CA VAL A 258 -33.72 -19.58 -10.97
C VAL A 258 -32.87 -20.85 -11.14
N SER A 259 -33.24 -21.70 -12.10
CA SER A 259 -32.51 -22.95 -12.35
C SER A 259 -31.08 -22.70 -12.84
N MET A 260 -30.14 -23.55 -12.44
CA MET A 260 -28.76 -23.46 -12.91
C MET A 260 -28.65 -23.55 -14.43
N ASP A 261 -29.52 -24.33 -15.08
CA ASP A 261 -29.59 -24.40 -16.54
C ASP A 261 -29.85 -23.03 -17.15
N HIS A 262 -30.88 -22.33 -16.67
CA HIS A 262 -31.22 -21.01 -17.17
C HIS A 262 -30.11 -19.99 -16.85
N LEU A 263 -29.54 -20.05 -15.64
CA LEU A 263 -28.43 -19.17 -15.27
C LEU A 263 -27.22 -19.38 -16.18
N CYS A 264 -26.79 -20.61 -16.46
CA CYS A 264 -25.67 -20.84 -17.38
C CYS A 264 -25.99 -20.27 -18.78
N HIS A 265 -27.18 -20.52 -19.33
CA HIS A 265 -27.56 -20.01 -20.65
C HIS A 265 -27.61 -18.47 -20.71
N LEU A 266 -28.03 -17.78 -19.63
CA LEU A 266 -28.00 -16.32 -19.56
C LEU A 266 -26.58 -15.73 -19.67
N HIS A 267 -25.57 -16.48 -19.23
CA HIS A 267 -24.16 -16.10 -19.39
C HIS A 267 -23.56 -16.54 -20.74
N GLY A 268 -24.36 -17.18 -21.62
CA GLY A 268 -23.86 -17.78 -22.86
C GLY A 268 -23.09 -19.09 -22.63
N TRP A 269 -23.29 -19.73 -21.48
CA TRP A 269 -22.65 -20.97 -21.07
C TRP A 269 -23.64 -22.14 -21.13
N SER A 270 -23.14 -23.37 -21.18
CA SER A 270 -23.98 -24.58 -21.19
C SER A 270 -23.95 -25.30 -19.84
N LEU A 271 -25.06 -25.93 -19.46
CA LEU A 271 -25.11 -26.73 -18.24
C LEU A 271 -24.26 -28.01 -18.37
N ARG A 272 -23.51 -28.33 -17.31
CA ARG A 272 -22.75 -29.58 -17.20
C ARG A 272 -23.60 -30.72 -16.63
N SER A 273 -23.31 -31.94 -17.07
CA SER A 273 -23.91 -33.15 -16.51
C SER A 273 -23.40 -33.48 -15.09
N GLN A 274 -22.19 -33.03 -14.75
CA GLN A 274 -21.56 -33.23 -13.45
C GLN A 274 -20.78 -31.97 -13.05
N PRO A 275 -20.76 -31.64 -11.75
CA PRO A 275 -20.08 -30.46 -11.26
C PRO A 275 -18.56 -30.61 -11.36
N ARG A 276 -17.84 -29.54 -11.69
CA ARG A 276 -16.38 -29.49 -11.61
C ARG A 276 -15.93 -29.51 -10.14
N LYS A 277 -14.76 -30.10 -9.90
CA LYS A 277 -14.09 -29.95 -8.60
C LYS A 277 -13.55 -28.54 -8.48
N ILE A 278 -13.66 -27.97 -7.28
CA ILE A 278 -13.09 -26.66 -6.94
C ILE A 278 -11.98 -26.87 -5.91
N PHE A 279 -10.81 -26.31 -6.19
CA PHE A 279 -9.69 -26.21 -5.28
C PHE A 279 -9.57 -24.76 -4.81
N ASP A 280 -9.74 -24.55 -3.50
CA ASP A 280 -9.56 -23.25 -2.87
C ASP A 280 -8.14 -23.14 -2.34
N ALA A 281 -7.29 -22.32 -2.95
CA ALA A 281 -5.88 -22.23 -2.61
C ALA A 281 -5.51 -20.87 -2.04
N ILE A 282 -4.95 -20.86 -0.82
CA ILE A 282 -4.55 -19.64 -0.10
C ILE A 282 -3.17 -19.77 0.54
N ILE A 283 -2.45 -18.66 0.62
CA ILE A 283 -1.25 -18.53 1.47
C ILE A 283 -1.69 -17.91 2.78
N PHE A 284 -1.43 -18.59 3.89
CA PHE A 284 -1.99 -18.24 5.19
C PHE A 284 -0.98 -17.57 6.13
N SER A 285 -1.44 -16.49 6.77
CA SER A 285 -0.69 -15.73 7.77
C SER A 285 -1.26 -15.91 9.18
N ASN A 286 -2.23 -15.07 9.59
CA ASN A 286 -2.79 -15.02 10.94
C ASN A 286 -4.31 -14.79 10.97
N GLU A 287 -5.00 -14.75 9.82
CA GLU A 287 -6.40 -14.31 9.69
C GLU A 287 -7.40 -15.43 10.05
N LEU A 288 -7.30 -15.99 11.25
CA LEU A 288 -8.09 -17.16 11.69
C LEU A 288 -9.61 -16.94 11.63
N ASP A 289 -10.08 -15.74 11.98
CA ASP A 289 -11.51 -15.41 11.97
C ASP A 289 -12.09 -15.29 10.57
N LEU A 290 -11.34 -14.70 9.63
CA LEU A 290 -11.75 -14.65 8.21
C LEU A 290 -11.65 -16.02 7.56
N LEU A 291 -10.64 -16.84 7.90
CA LEU A 291 -10.53 -18.21 7.44
C LEU A 291 -11.76 -19.04 7.89
N ASP A 292 -12.21 -18.84 9.12
CA ASP A 292 -13.40 -19.50 9.67
C ASP A 292 -14.67 -19.15 8.89
N ILE A 293 -14.88 -17.86 8.60
CA ILE A 293 -15.99 -17.40 7.75
C ILE A 293 -15.86 -18.00 6.35
N ARG A 294 -14.71 -17.81 5.70
CA ARG A 294 -14.42 -18.29 4.34
C ARG A 294 -14.73 -19.78 4.22
N TRP A 295 -14.16 -20.61 5.09
CA TRP A 295 -14.31 -22.06 4.94
C TRP A 295 -15.72 -22.53 5.19
N HIS A 296 -16.48 -21.93 6.11
CA HIS A 296 -17.88 -22.29 6.28
C HIS A 296 -18.76 -21.86 5.10
N GLU A 297 -18.50 -20.71 4.48
CA GLU A 297 -19.18 -20.29 3.24
C GLU A 297 -18.89 -21.22 2.07
N LEU A 298 -17.62 -21.58 1.89
CA LEU A 298 -17.14 -22.33 0.74
C LEU A 298 -17.29 -23.86 0.90
N TYR A 299 -17.45 -24.35 2.13
CA TYR A 299 -17.45 -25.78 2.47
C TYR A 299 -18.36 -26.65 1.58
N PRO A 300 -19.60 -26.25 1.24
CA PRO A 300 -20.47 -27.08 0.42
C PRO A 300 -19.98 -27.27 -1.02
N TYR A 301 -19.21 -26.31 -1.55
CA TYR A 301 -18.86 -26.22 -2.96
C TYR A 301 -17.42 -26.64 -3.25
N VAL A 302 -16.52 -26.40 -2.30
CA VAL A 302 -15.09 -26.71 -2.45
C VAL A 302 -14.84 -28.20 -2.25
N SER A 303 -14.04 -28.78 -3.15
CA SER A 303 -13.59 -30.17 -3.08
C SER A 303 -12.37 -30.32 -2.19
N LYS A 304 -11.40 -29.40 -2.30
CA LYS A 304 -10.20 -29.36 -1.46
C LYS A 304 -9.84 -27.93 -1.06
N PHE A 305 -9.56 -27.73 0.21
CA PHE A 305 -8.95 -26.51 0.74
C PHE A 305 -7.44 -26.72 0.78
N VAL A 306 -6.70 -25.94 0.01
CA VAL A 306 -5.25 -26.03 -0.12
C VAL A 306 -4.63 -24.83 0.58
N ILE A 307 -3.97 -25.08 1.71
CA ILE A 307 -3.44 -24.04 2.58
C ILE A 307 -1.93 -24.18 2.71
N LEU A 308 -1.21 -23.15 2.28
CA LEU A 308 0.24 -23.06 2.46
C LEU A 308 0.53 -22.10 3.61
N GLU A 309 1.23 -22.58 4.63
CA GLU A 309 1.61 -21.76 5.77
C GLU A 309 3.14 -21.65 5.87
N SER A 310 3.67 -20.51 6.32
CA SER A 310 5.10 -20.34 6.60
C SER A 310 5.36 -19.98 8.06
N ASN A 311 6.54 -20.36 8.56
CA ASN A 311 7.05 -19.98 9.88
C ASN A 311 7.72 -18.60 9.89
N THR A 312 7.72 -17.87 8.77
CA THR A 312 8.11 -16.45 8.71
C THR A 312 7.07 -15.61 7.98
N THR A 313 7.07 -14.31 8.26
CA THR A 313 6.34 -13.30 7.48
C THR A 313 7.02 -13.07 6.12
N PHE A 314 6.40 -12.28 5.22
CA PHE A 314 7.06 -11.86 3.97
C PHE A 314 8.23 -10.91 4.22
N THR A 315 8.25 -10.24 5.38
CA THR A 315 9.38 -9.43 5.85
C THR A 315 10.46 -10.25 6.57
N GLY A 316 10.33 -11.58 6.65
CA GLY A 316 11.30 -12.48 7.29
C GLY A 316 11.28 -12.45 8.82
N ILE A 317 10.21 -11.96 9.44
CA ILE A 317 10.00 -12.01 10.89
C ILE A 317 9.49 -13.42 11.25
N PRO A 318 10.09 -14.12 12.25
CA PRO A 318 9.57 -15.40 12.71
C PRO A 318 8.12 -15.28 13.20
N LYS A 319 7.26 -16.21 12.80
CA LYS A 319 5.86 -16.27 13.25
C LYS A 319 5.45 -17.68 13.65
N PRO A 320 4.55 -17.84 14.63
CA PRO A 320 3.91 -19.13 14.90
C PRO A 320 3.18 -19.66 13.65
N LEU A 321 3.04 -20.98 13.59
CA LEU A 321 2.17 -21.63 12.62
C LEU A 321 0.71 -21.57 13.13
N PHE A 322 0.11 -20.39 13.00
CA PHE A 322 -1.24 -20.09 13.47
C PHE A 322 -2.28 -21.12 13.01
N PHE A 323 -2.26 -21.57 11.76
CA PHE A 323 -3.19 -22.60 11.28
C PHE A 323 -2.87 -23.95 11.90
N ALA A 324 -1.59 -24.38 11.88
CA ALA A 324 -1.17 -25.66 12.45
C ALA A 324 -1.55 -25.79 13.95
N ILE A 325 -1.40 -24.71 14.72
CA ILE A 325 -1.74 -24.67 16.16
C ILE A 325 -3.26 -24.74 16.37
N ASN A 326 -4.06 -24.17 15.45
CA ASN A 326 -5.51 -24.04 15.59
C ASN A 326 -6.29 -25.01 14.69
N GLN A 327 -5.70 -26.14 14.27
CA GLN A 327 -6.36 -27.10 13.36
C GLN A 327 -7.68 -27.65 13.91
N GLU A 328 -7.81 -27.77 15.24
CA GLU A 328 -9.04 -28.25 15.88
C GLU A 328 -10.25 -27.37 15.56
N ARG A 329 -10.04 -26.03 15.44
CA ARG A 329 -11.09 -25.08 15.05
C ARG A 329 -11.69 -25.40 13.67
N PHE A 330 -10.92 -26.08 12.82
CA PHE A 330 -11.30 -26.46 11.45
C PHE A 330 -11.53 -27.96 11.28
N ALA A 331 -11.78 -28.70 12.38
CA ALA A 331 -11.97 -30.14 12.35
C ALA A 331 -13.10 -30.59 11.39
N PHE A 332 -14.15 -29.77 11.22
CA PHE A 332 -15.24 -30.02 10.27
C PHE A 332 -14.77 -30.13 8.81
N ALA A 333 -13.66 -29.48 8.47
CA ALA A 333 -13.07 -29.46 7.14
C ALA A 333 -11.90 -30.43 6.95
N LYS A 334 -11.47 -31.14 8.00
CA LYS A 334 -10.25 -31.96 8.02
C LYS A 334 -10.08 -32.90 6.82
N GLN A 335 -11.16 -33.50 6.32
CA GLN A 335 -11.13 -34.42 5.17
C GLN A 335 -10.89 -33.72 3.81
N LYS A 336 -11.22 -32.43 3.72
CA LYS A 336 -11.04 -31.61 2.53
C LYS A 336 -9.74 -30.80 2.56
N VAL A 337 -9.08 -30.68 3.70
CA VAL A 337 -7.87 -29.85 3.86
C VAL A 337 -6.62 -30.59 3.36
N VAL A 338 -5.79 -29.87 2.61
CA VAL A 338 -4.42 -30.22 2.26
C VAL A 338 -3.54 -29.07 2.71
N HIS A 339 -2.73 -29.31 3.75
CA HIS A 339 -1.87 -28.32 4.39
C HIS A 339 -0.41 -28.69 4.17
N ASP A 340 0.42 -27.71 3.83
CA ASP A 340 1.88 -27.87 3.75
C ASP A 340 2.58 -26.66 4.37
N LEU A 341 3.80 -26.91 4.84
CA LEU A 341 4.65 -25.93 5.49
C LEU A 341 5.73 -25.46 4.52
N TYR A 342 5.79 -24.15 4.30
CA TYR A 342 6.91 -23.51 3.62
C TYR A 342 7.96 -23.04 4.64
N PRO A 343 9.19 -23.60 4.64
CA PRO A 343 10.26 -23.12 5.50
C PRO A 343 10.70 -21.73 5.04
N GLY A 344 10.27 -20.71 5.79
CA GLY A 344 10.57 -19.32 5.55
C GLY A 344 12.01 -18.96 5.92
N ARG A 345 12.48 -17.82 5.43
CA ARG A 345 13.82 -17.29 5.73
C ARG A 345 13.70 -16.17 6.74
N VAL A 346 14.49 -16.26 7.81
CA VAL A 346 14.57 -15.19 8.81
C VAL A 346 15.44 -14.06 8.26
N ALA A 347 14.94 -12.83 8.34
CA ALA A 347 15.67 -11.64 7.91
C ALA A 347 16.92 -11.43 8.77
N VAL A 348 18.05 -11.11 8.13
CA VAL A 348 19.28 -10.77 8.84
C VAL A 348 19.20 -9.32 9.30
N GLN A 349 19.58 -9.06 10.55
CA GLN A 349 19.55 -7.73 11.11
C GLN A 349 20.44 -6.76 10.30
N GLY A 350 19.86 -5.68 9.80
CA GLY A 350 20.55 -4.67 8.99
C GLY A 350 20.59 -4.96 7.48
N SER A 351 20.08 -6.10 7.01
CA SER A 351 19.87 -6.35 5.57
C SER A 351 18.44 -6.00 5.16
N TYR A 352 18.29 -5.27 4.05
CA TYR A 352 17.00 -5.10 3.39
C TYR A 352 16.79 -6.24 2.38
N GLU A 353 15.75 -7.04 2.58
CA GLU A 353 15.28 -8.01 1.60
C GLU A 353 13.91 -7.56 1.11
N ASP A 354 13.71 -7.58 -0.21
CA ASP A 354 12.43 -7.23 -0.83
C ASP A 354 11.35 -8.28 -0.45
N PRO A 355 10.30 -7.90 0.29
CA PRO A 355 9.25 -8.82 0.73
C PRO A 355 8.55 -9.55 -0.42
N PHE A 356 8.45 -8.92 -1.60
CA PHE A 356 7.83 -9.51 -2.79
C PHE A 356 8.60 -10.73 -3.32
N VAL A 357 9.90 -10.82 -3.04
CA VAL A 357 10.71 -11.99 -3.41
C VAL A 357 10.31 -13.21 -2.57
N LEU A 358 10.11 -13.03 -1.26
CA LEU A 358 9.67 -14.11 -0.37
C LEU A 358 8.24 -14.53 -0.69
N GLU A 359 7.34 -13.56 -0.93
CA GLU A 359 5.98 -13.82 -1.39
C GLU A 359 5.98 -14.66 -2.69
N SER A 360 6.76 -14.25 -3.71
CA SER A 360 6.88 -14.96 -4.99
C SER A 360 7.36 -16.40 -4.83
N LYS A 361 8.32 -16.64 -3.92
CA LYS A 361 8.79 -18.00 -3.60
C LYS A 361 7.69 -18.86 -2.95
N GLN A 362 6.90 -18.30 -2.03
CA GLN A 362 5.77 -19.01 -1.44
C GLN A 362 4.69 -19.32 -2.48
N ARG A 363 4.37 -18.37 -3.37
CA ARG A 363 3.47 -18.60 -4.54
C ARG A 363 4.01 -19.70 -5.45
N GLY A 364 5.32 -19.76 -5.66
CA GLY A 364 5.99 -20.86 -6.36
C GLY A 364 5.75 -22.22 -5.70
N ALA A 365 5.89 -22.31 -4.38
CA ALA A 365 5.69 -23.53 -3.61
C ALA A 365 4.23 -24.04 -3.63
N MET A 366 3.26 -23.12 -3.69
CA MET A 366 1.84 -23.46 -3.82
C MET A 366 1.56 -24.35 -5.03
N ASN A 367 2.25 -24.15 -6.16
CA ASN A 367 2.09 -25.00 -7.35
C ASN A 367 2.41 -26.47 -7.08
N THR A 368 3.41 -26.75 -6.25
CA THR A 368 3.76 -28.12 -5.87
C THR A 368 2.72 -28.71 -4.93
N LEU A 369 2.21 -27.90 -3.98
CA LEU A 369 1.15 -28.31 -3.07
C LEU A 369 -0.15 -28.64 -3.82
N LEU A 370 -0.54 -27.82 -4.80
CA LEU A 370 -1.70 -28.06 -5.65
C LEU A 370 -1.64 -29.40 -6.37
N ARG A 371 -0.49 -29.74 -6.97
CA ARG A 371 -0.28 -31.05 -7.60
C ARG A 371 -0.40 -32.19 -6.60
N ARG A 372 0.16 -32.04 -5.40
CA ARG A 372 0.02 -33.03 -4.30
C ARG A 372 -1.43 -33.16 -3.80
N ALA A 373 -2.21 -32.08 -3.86
CA ALA A 373 -3.63 -32.10 -3.51
C ALA A 373 -4.49 -32.89 -4.51
N GLY A 374 -3.94 -33.26 -5.67
CA GLY A 374 -4.61 -34.06 -6.69
C GLY A 374 -5.46 -33.24 -7.68
N ILE A 375 -5.13 -31.96 -7.88
CA ILE A 375 -5.80 -31.14 -8.90
C ILE A 375 -5.56 -31.71 -10.30
N SER A 376 -6.62 -31.78 -11.11
CA SER A 376 -6.63 -32.38 -12.45
C SER A 376 -7.01 -31.36 -13.52
N ASN A 377 -6.63 -31.65 -14.76
CA ASN A 377 -6.97 -30.80 -15.91
C ASN A 377 -8.50 -30.60 -16.03
N GLY A 378 -8.94 -29.34 -16.13
CA GLY A 378 -10.35 -28.97 -16.18
C GLY A 378 -11.04 -28.75 -14.82
N ASP A 379 -10.35 -29.01 -13.70
CA ASP A 379 -10.82 -28.57 -12.37
C ASP A 379 -10.75 -27.05 -12.26
N ILE A 380 -11.48 -26.47 -11.32
CA ILE A 380 -11.41 -25.03 -11.03
C ILE A 380 -10.43 -24.78 -9.90
N LEU A 381 -9.47 -23.89 -10.15
CA LEU A 381 -8.54 -23.39 -9.14
C LEU A 381 -8.92 -21.95 -8.78
N LEU A 382 -9.28 -21.73 -7.52
CA LEU A 382 -9.42 -20.40 -6.94
C LEU A 382 -8.07 -19.99 -6.37
N MET A 383 -7.55 -18.84 -6.81
CA MET A 383 -6.34 -18.23 -6.27
C MET A 383 -6.74 -16.91 -5.62
N SER A 384 -6.56 -16.80 -4.31
CA SER A 384 -6.92 -15.59 -3.57
C SER A 384 -6.17 -15.49 -2.25
N ASP A 385 -6.21 -14.33 -1.62
CA ASP A 385 -5.77 -14.20 -0.24
C ASP A 385 -6.88 -14.66 0.74
N THR A 386 -6.55 -14.85 2.02
CA THR A 386 -7.52 -15.34 3.03
C THR A 386 -8.74 -14.43 3.15
N ASP A 387 -8.51 -13.13 3.06
CA ASP A 387 -9.50 -12.06 3.24
C ASP A 387 -10.35 -11.79 1.99
N GLU A 388 -10.09 -12.47 0.88
CA GLU A 388 -10.79 -12.35 -0.41
C GLU A 388 -11.74 -13.55 -0.62
N ILE A 389 -12.93 -13.51 -0.02
CA ILE A 389 -13.90 -14.60 0.07
C ILE A 389 -14.83 -14.61 -1.15
N PRO A 390 -14.71 -15.57 -2.08
CA PRO A 390 -15.65 -15.69 -3.19
C PRO A 390 -17.04 -16.10 -2.69
N SER A 391 -18.08 -15.71 -3.41
CA SER A 391 -19.44 -15.96 -2.98
C SER A 391 -19.91 -17.40 -3.30
N PRO A 392 -20.82 -17.97 -2.50
CA PRO A 392 -21.45 -19.26 -2.79
C PRO A 392 -22.09 -19.35 -4.19
N HIS A 393 -22.67 -18.25 -4.67
CA HIS A 393 -23.39 -18.23 -5.94
C HIS A 393 -22.42 -18.18 -7.14
N THR A 394 -21.29 -17.46 -7.01
CA THR A 394 -20.17 -17.55 -7.96
C THR A 394 -19.66 -19.00 -8.06
N LEU A 395 -19.45 -19.67 -6.92
CA LEU A 395 -18.93 -21.05 -6.92
C LEU A 395 -19.91 -22.01 -7.60
N LYS A 396 -21.22 -21.88 -7.37
CA LYS A 396 -22.23 -22.71 -8.06
C LYS A 396 -22.13 -22.59 -9.57
N LEU A 397 -21.98 -21.38 -10.11
CA LEU A 397 -21.79 -21.16 -11.54
C LEU A 397 -20.50 -21.82 -12.06
N LEU A 398 -19.38 -21.64 -11.34
CA LEU A 398 -18.11 -22.25 -11.72
C LEU A 398 -18.15 -23.79 -11.70
N GLN A 399 -18.94 -24.40 -10.82
CA GLN A 399 -19.13 -25.86 -10.77
C GLN A 399 -19.94 -26.38 -11.96
N TRP A 400 -21.07 -25.74 -12.25
CA TRP A 400 -22.11 -26.31 -13.11
C TRP A 400 -22.14 -25.77 -14.53
N CYS A 401 -21.51 -24.63 -14.82
CA CYS A 401 -21.49 -24.06 -16.16
C CYS A 401 -20.21 -24.44 -16.93
N ASP A 402 -20.39 -24.82 -18.20
CA ASP A 402 -19.33 -25.06 -19.17
C ASP A 402 -19.23 -23.91 -20.17
N GLY A 403 -18.04 -23.71 -20.76
CA GLY A 403 -17.79 -22.56 -21.64
C GLY A 403 -17.44 -21.26 -20.91
N ILE A 404 -17.20 -21.32 -19.60
CA ILE A 404 -16.61 -20.20 -18.84
C ILE A 404 -15.22 -19.85 -19.39
N PRO A 405 -14.79 -18.58 -19.32
CA PRO A 405 -13.42 -18.20 -19.66
C PRO A 405 -12.37 -19.03 -18.91
N PRO A 406 -11.23 -19.38 -19.55
CA PRO A 406 -10.16 -20.16 -18.89
C PRO A 406 -9.57 -19.48 -17.67
N ILE A 407 -9.51 -18.14 -17.69
CA ILE A 407 -9.03 -17.30 -16.60
C ILE A 407 -10.00 -16.11 -16.49
N MET A 408 -10.46 -15.83 -15.29
CA MET A 408 -11.20 -14.61 -14.96
C MET A 408 -10.79 -14.08 -13.59
N HIS A 409 -10.73 -12.77 -13.46
CA HIS A 409 -10.66 -12.09 -12.18
C HIS A 409 -12.05 -12.09 -11.52
N LEU A 410 -12.10 -12.06 -10.19
CA LEU A 410 -13.32 -11.98 -9.42
C LEU A 410 -13.41 -10.57 -8.83
N GLU A 411 -14.47 -9.83 -9.17
CA GLU A 411 -14.74 -8.51 -8.60
C GLU A 411 -15.35 -8.69 -7.20
N LEU A 412 -14.60 -8.35 -6.16
CA LEU A 412 -15.04 -8.49 -4.78
C LEU A 412 -15.44 -7.13 -4.22
N ARG A 413 -16.54 -7.10 -3.47
CA ARG A 413 -16.94 -5.93 -2.66
C ARG A 413 -15.86 -5.67 -1.62
N ASN A 414 -15.22 -4.52 -1.69
CA ASN A 414 -14.07 -4.16 -0.88
C ASN A 414 -14.53 -3.49 0.43
N TYR A 415 -14.04 -4.01 1.56
CA TYR A 415 -14.30 -3.54 2.91
C TYR A 415 -12.99 -3.35 3.67
N MET A 416 -13.01 -2.45 4.64
CA MET A 416 -11.85 -2.12 5.46
C MET A 416 -12.18 -2.22 6.95
N TYR A 417 -11.35 -2.87 7.75
CA TYR A 417 -11.47 -3.03 9.22
C TYR A 417 -12.66 -3.87 9.72
N SER A 418 -13.80 -3.81 9.03
CA SER A 418 -15.02 -4.58 9.26
C SER A 418 -15.97 -4.40 8.05
N PHE A 419 -17.08 -5.15 8.01
CA PHE A 419 -18.12 -4.96 7.00
C PHE A 419 -18.95 -3.69 7.22
N GLU A 420 -18.68 -2.91 8.28
CA GLU A 420 -19.23 -1.56 8.49
C GLU A 420 -18.64 -0.54 7.50
N PHE A 421 -17.43 -0.75 6.96
CA PHE A 421 -16.77 0.26 6.12
C PHE A 421 -16.60 -0.25 4.68
N PRO A 422 -17.64 -0.15 3.83
CA PRO A 422 -17.51 -0.44 2.40
C PRO A 422 -16.67 0.64 1.71
N VAL A 423 -15.71 0.22 0.89
CA VAL A 423 -14.83 1.11 0.14
C VAL A 423 -15.37 1.29 -1.28
N ASP A 424 -15.35 0.22 -2.06
CA ASP A 424 -15.75 0.19 -3.48
C ASP A 424 -15.80 -1.26 -4.00
N TYR A 425 -15.81 -1.45 -5.32
CA TYR A 425 -15.69 -2.74 -6.01
C TYR A 425 -14.30 -2.93 -6.61
N SER A 426 -13.26 -2.25 -6.10
CA SER A 426 -11.94 -2.24 -6.75
C SER A 426 -11.09 -3.49 -6.47
N SER A 427 -11.61 -4.48 -5.76
CA SER A 427 -10.85 -5.70 -5.43
C SER A 427 -11.01 -6.72 -6.54
N TRP A 428 -9.92 -7.01 -7.26
CA TRP A 428 -9.93 -7.84 -8.47
C TRP A 428 -8.90 -8.96 -8.47
N ARG A 429 -8.00 -9.03 -7.46
CA ARG A 429 -6.82 -9.93 -7.51
C ARG A 429 -7.16 -11.40 -7.42
N ALA A 430 -8.24 -11.75 -6.70
CA ALA A 430 -8.78 -13.10 -6.69
C ALA A 430 -9.12 -13.55 -8.12
N THR A 431 -8.73 -14.77 -8.47
CA THR A 431 -9.01 -15.35 -9.79
C THR A 431 -9.63 -16.73 -9.69
N ALA A 432 -10.42 -17.06 -10.71
CA ALA A 432 -10.85 -18.42 -11.01
C ALA A 432 -10.20 -18.88 -12.32
N HIS A 433 -9.55 -20.04 -12.25
CA HIS A 433 -8.86 -20.66 -13.38
C HIS A 433 -9.48 -22.02 -13.69
N VAL A 434 -9.75 -22.29 -14.96
CA VAL A 434 -9.87 -23.67 -15.44
C VAL A 434 -8.45 -24.23 -15.50
N TYR A 435 -8.12 -25.10 -14.55
CA TYR A 435 -6.76 -25.58 -14.34
C TYR A 435 -6.26 -26.40 -15.52
N ASP A 436 -5.07 -26.07 -15.97
CA ASP A 436 -4.25 -26.89 -16.87
C ASP A 436 -2.86 -27.11 -16.25
N PRO A 437 -2.08 -28.14 -16.68
CA PRO A 437 -0.76 -28.41 -16.12
C PRO A 437 0.25 -27.25 -16.22
N ARG A 438 0.02 -26.24 -17.06
CA ARG A 438 0.85 -25.03 -17.17
C ARG A 438 0.34 -23.87 -16.31
N THR A 439 -0.83 -24.00 -15.69
CA THR A 439 -1.38 -23.00 -14.76
C THR A 439 -0.41 -22.80 -13.59
N LEU A 440 -0.08 -21.54 -13.32
CA LEU A 440 0.78 -21.14 -12.21
C LEU A 440 0.00 -20.28 -11.22
N TYR A 441 0.15 -20.57 -9.93
CA TYR A 441 -0.39 -19.79 -8.84
C TYR A 441 0.20 -18.38 -8.84
N ARG A 442 -0.65 -17.37 -9.05
CA ARG A 442 -0.30 -15.95 -9.17
C ARG A 442 -1.40 -15.08 -8.59
N HIS A 443 -1.04 -13.85 -8.25
CA HIS A 443 -1.94 -12.85 -7.64
C HIS A 443 -1.74 -11.47 -8.27
N SER A 444 -1.56 -11.49 -9.59
CA SER A 444 -1.37 -10.34 -10.46
C SER A 444 -2.42 -10.38 -11.56
N ARG A 445 -2.54 -9.34 -12.37
CA ARG A 445 -3.44 -9.36 -13.53
C ARG A 445 -2.97 -10.41 -14.54
N LEU A 446 -3.86 -11.30 -14.95
CA LEU A 446 -3.57 -12.39 -15.92
C LEU A 446 -4.47 -12.32 -17.15
N THR A 447 -5.58 -11.61 -17.05
CA THR A 447 -6.57 -11.42 -18.10
C THR A 447 -7.25 -10.06 -17.91
N ASP A 448 -7.93 -9.59 -18.94
CA ASP A 448 -8.75 -8.38 -18.88
C ASP A 448 -10.21 -8.68 -18.55
N LEU A 449 -10.56 -9.95 -18.34
CA LEU A 449 -11.91 -10.37 -17.95
C LEU A 449 -12.08 -10.35 -16.43
N ILE A 450 -13.15 -9.70 -15.97
CA ILE A 450 -13.55 -9.69 -14.55
C ILE A 450 -15.00 -10.14 -14.41
N PHE A 451 -15.28 -11.02 -13.46
CA PHE A 451 -16.62 -11.49 -13.15
C PHE A 451 -17.21 -10.63 -12.04
N SER A 452 -18.31 -9.95 -12.33
CA SER A 452 -18.86 -8.92 -11.45
C SER A 452 -19.47 -9.47 -10.16
N ASP A 453 -19.39 -8.68 -9.08
CA ASP A 453 -20.00 -8.98 -7.78
C ASP A 453 -19.82 -10.45 -7.33
N ALA A 454 -18.57 -10.90 -7.31
CA ALA A 454 -18.19 -12.29 -7.15
C ALA A 454 -17.87 -12.69 -5.69
N GLY A 455 -18.00 -11.77 -4.73
CA GLY A 455 -17.74 -12.03 -3.32
C GLY A 455 -17.32 -10.80 -2.53
N TRP A 456 -16.52 -11.00 -1.50
CA TRP A 456 -16.13 -9.98 -0.52
C TRP A 456 -14.63 -9.97 -0.29
N HIS A 457 -14.06 -8.78 -0.13
CA HIS A 457 -12.69 -8.59 0.32
C HIS A 457 -12.70 -7.74 1.59
N CYS A 458 -12.17 -8.25 2.71
CA CYS A 458 -12.18 -7.55 4.00
C CYS A 458 -10.76 -7.30 4.51
N SER A 459 -10.18 -6.18 4.09
CA SER A 459 -8.81 -5.81 4.47
C SER A 459 -8.73 -5.38 5.93
N PHE A 460 -7.70 -5.82 6.64
CA PHE A 460 -7.47 -5.51 8.08
C PHE A 460 -8.66 -5.84 9.00
N CYS A 461 -9.43 -6.88 8.67
CA CYS A 461 -10.61 -7.27 9.45
C CYS A 461 -10.26 -8.22 10.60
N PHE A 462 -9.65 -7.67 11.66
CA PHE A 462 -9.14 -8.41 12.81
C PHE A 462 -9.91 -8.18 14.10
N ARG A 463 -9.79 -9.11 15.04
CA ARG A 463 -10.43 -9.06 16.36
C ARG A 463 -9.60 -8.27 17.35
N TYR A 464 -8.28 -8.41 17.29
CA TYR A 464 -7.36 -7.78 18.23
C TYR A 464 -6.50 -6.72 17.57
N ILE A 465 -6.14 -5.67 18.32
CA ILE A 465 -5.27 -4.60 17.82
C ILE A 465 -3.86 -5.12 17.48
N SER A 466 -3.34 -6.10 18.21
CA SER A 466 -2.03 -6.68 17.89
C SER A 466 -1.99 -7.31 16.50
N GLU A 467 -3.11 -7.86 16.00
CA GLU A 467 -3.19 -8.45 14.67
C GLU A 467 -3.07 -7.40 13.57
N PHE A 468 -3.57 -6.17 13.81
CA PHE A 468 -3.34 -5.04 12.92
C PHE A 468 -1.85 -4.70 12.87
N VAL A 469 -1.21 -4.54 14.04
CA VAL A 469 0.22 -4.26 14.15
C VAL A 469 1.05 -5.36 13.46
N PHE A 470 0.67 -6.62 13.67
CA PHE A 470 1.29 -7.77 13.03
C PHE A 470 1.15 -7.69 11.51
N LYS A 471 -0.05 -7.53 10.94
CA LYS A 471 -0.22 -7.42 9.47
C LYS A 471 0.54 -6.23 8.91
N MET A 472 0.48 -5.06 9.57
CA MET A 472 1.19 -3.84 9.16
C MET A 472 2.72 -4.02 9.07
N THR A 473 3.30 -4.93 9.87
CA THR A 473 4.76 -5.20 9.89
C THR A 473 5.16 -6.48 9.15
N ALA A 474 4.21 -7.37 8.85
CA ALA A 474 4.46 -8.70 8.30
C ALA A 474 4.31 -8.79 6.77
N TYR A 475 3.37 -8.05 6.19
CA TYR A 475 3.00 -8.21 4.79
C TYR A 475 3.92 -7.44 3.83
N SER A 476 3.76 -7.66 2.51
CA SER A 476 4.68 -7.16 1.49
C SER A 476 4.78 -5.63 1.43
N HIS A 477 3.80 -4.90 1.97
CA HIS A 477 3.81 -3.44 2.06
C HIS A 477 4.11 -2.91 3.47
N ALA A 478 4.92 -3.62 4.26
CA ALA A 478 5.36 -3.14 5.57
C ALA A 478 6.15 -1.82 5.48
N ASP A 479 6.66 -1.45 4.29
CA ASP A 479 7.30 -0.17 4.00
C ASP A 479 6.38 1.05 4.24
N ARG A 480 5.06 0.84 4.24
CA ARG A 480 4.07 1.88 4.55
C ARG A 480 4.13 2.32 6.03
N VAL A 481 4.68 1.50 6.93
CA VAL A 481 4.92 1.87 8.32
C VAL A 481 6.17 2.77 8.40
N LYS A 482 5.95 4.08 8.22
CA LYS A 482 7.04 5.07 8.20
C LYS A 482 7.56 5.45 9.59
N ARG A 483 6.75 5.25 10.62
CA ARG A 483 7.02 5.67 12.00
C ARG A 483 6.52 4.62 12.97
N LYS A 484 7.24 4.43 14.08
CA LYS A 484 6.78 3.58 15.19
C LYS A 484 5.43 4.02 15.76
N SER A 485 5.12 5.33 15.70
CA SER A 485 3.83 5.86 16.15
C SER A 485 2.63 5.28 15.38
N PHE A 486 2.83 4.77 14.16
CA PHE A 486 1.75 4.13 13.39
C PHE A 486 1.30 2.81 14.01
N LEU A 487 2.18 2.16 14.78
CA LEU A 487 1.94 0.90 15.48
C LEU A 487 1.34 1.11 16.88
N SER A 488 1.06 2.37 17.27
CA SER A 488 0.41 2.66 18.55
C SER A 488 -1.01 2.11 18.58
N HIS A 489 -1.30 1.24 19.56
CA HIS A 489 -2.61 0.59 19.68
C HIS A 489 -3.75 1.60 19.80
N SER A 490 -3.55 2.67 20.57
CA SER A 490 -4.54 3.74 20.74
C SER A 490 -4.82 4.51 19.44
N ARG A 491 -3.78 4.76 18.63
CA ARG A 491 -3.92 5.40 17.33
C ARG A 491 -4.70 4.49 16.38
N ILE A 492 -4.29 3.22 16.26
CA ILE A 492 -4.96 2.23 15.41
C ILE A 492 -6.44 2.15 15.78
N GLN A 493 -6.75 1.96 17.07
CA GLN A 493 -8.13 1.87 17.55
C GLN A 493 -8.99 3.09 17.18
N ASN A 494 -8.43 4.29 17.26
CA ASN A 494 -9.13 5.52 16.89
C ASN A 494 -9.40 5.58 15.37
N LEU A 495 -8.38 5.29 14.55
CA LEU A 495 -8.49 5.35 13.09
C LEU A 495 -9.49 4.31 12.55
N ILE A 496 -9.41 3.06 13.01
CA ILE A 496 -10.31 2.00 12.53
C ILE A 496 -11.78 2.26 12.90
N CYS A 497 -12.03 2.92 14.03
CA CYS A 497 -13.39 3.32 14.42
C CYS A 497 -13.88 4.52 13.60
N LYS A 498 -12.99 5.40 13.15
CA LYS A 498 -13.35 6.53 12.28
C LYS A 498 -13.53 6.11 10.83
N GLY A 499 -12.87 5.03 10.41
CA GLY A 499 -12.74 4.66 9.00
C GLY A 499 -11.61 5.41 8.29
N ASP A 500 -10.61 5.90 9.04
CA ASP A 500 -9.46 6.64 8.51
C ASP A 500 -8.32 5.71 8.09
N ASP A 501 -7.48 6.14 7.14
CA ASP A 501 -6.33 5.36 6.65
C ASP A 501 -5.25 5.15 7.74
N LEU A 502 -4.86 3.88 7.94
CA LEU A 502 -3.86 3.49 8.95
C LEU A 502 -2.47 4.09 8.71
N PHE A 503 -2.14 4.44 7.47
CA PHE A 503 -0.81 4.84 7.03
C PHE A 503 -0.71 6.34 6.72
N ASP A 504 -1.76 7.12 7.02
CA ASP A 504 -1.92 8.54 6.68
C ASP A 504 -1.65 8.84 5.19
N MET A 505 -1.97 7.90 4.30
CA MET A 505 -1.78 8.03 2.86
C MET A 505 -2.99 8.67 2.19
N LEU A 506 -2.76 9.31 1.04
CA LEU A 506 -3.84 9.70 0.15
C LEU A 506 -4.27 8.50 -0.70
N PRO A 507 -5.53 8.46 -1.18
CA PRO A 507 -5.97 7.44 -2.12
C PRO A 507 -5.06 7.38 -3.36
N GLU A 508 -4.83 6.17 -3.86
CA GLU A 508 -4.02 5.92 -5.06
C GLU A 508 -4.88 5.99 -6.33
N GLU A 509 -5.26 7.21 -6.72
CA GLU A 509 -6.17 7.45 -7.84
C GLU A 509 -5.51 8.15 -9.04
N TYR A 510 -6.06 7.89 -10.23
CA TYR A 510 -5.56 8.42 -11.51
C TYR A 510 -6.28 9.67 -12.00
N THR A 511 -7.34 10.08 -11.32
CA THR A 511 -8.08 11.30 -11.64
C THR A 511 -8.27 12.12 -10.37
N PHE A 512 -8.26 13.44 -10.48
CA PHE A 512 -8.53 14.31 -9.33
C PHE A 512 -9.95 14.10 -8.79
N HIS A 513 -10.92 13.81 -9.67
CA HIS A 513 -12.29 13.53 -9.26
C HIS A 513 -12.38 12.33 -8.32
N GLU A 514 -11.81 11.18 -8.70
CA GLU A 514 -11.81 9.98 -7.85
C GLU A 514 -10.93 10.14 -6.61
N LEU A 515 -9.80 10.84 -6.74
CA LEU A 515 -8.94 11.18 -5.60
C LEU A 515 -9.73 11.95 -4.52
N ILE A 516 -10.43 13.01 -4.92
CA ILE A 516 -11.21 13.86 -3.99
C ILE A 516 -12.38 13.07 -3.41
N LYS A 517 -13.08 12.29 -4.24
CA LYS A 517 -14.22 11.46 -3.82
C LYS A 517 -13.85 10.43 -2.76
N LYS A 518 -12.65 9.85 -2.86
CA LYS A 518 -12.14 8.85 -1.90
C LYS A 518 -11.32 9.47 -0.76
N MET A 519 -11.15 10.78 -0.74
CA MET A 519 -10.39 11.47 0.29
C MET A 519 -11.23 11.58 1.58
N GLY A 520 -10.63 11.23 2.71
CA GLY A 520 -11.26 11.29 4.03
C GLY A 520 -11.60 9.93 4.58
N SER A 521 -12.48 9.90 5.58
CA SER A 521 -12.91 8.68 6.25
C SER A 521 -13.87 7.88 5.38
N ILE A 522 -13.73 6.55 5.41
CA ILE A 522 -14.64 5.63 4.72
C ILE A 522 -16.04 5.75 5.35
N PRO A 523 -17.11 5.97 4.55
CA PRO A 523 -18.46 6.06 5.09
C PRO A 523 -18.90 4.74 5.72
N ARG A 524 -19.65 4.83 6.81
CA ARG A 524 -20.19 3.67 7.51
C ARG A 524 -21.46 3.16 6.84
N SER A 525 -21.57 1.85 6.69
CA SER A 525 -22.79 1.14 6.30
C SER A 525 -23.53 0.65 7.53
N ALA A 526 -24.83 0.96 7.60
CA ALA A 526 -25.75 0.34 8.55
C ALA A 526 -26.32 -0.99 8.05
N SER A 527 -26.04 -1.36 6.80
CA SER A 527 -26.59 -2.56 6.16
C SER A 527 -25.64 -3.74 6.29
N ALA A 528 -26.20 -4.87 6.72
CA ALA A 528 -25.57 -6.18 6.70
C ALA A 528 -26.17 -7.10 5.61
N VAL A 529 -26.93 -6.53 4.68
CA VAL A 529 -27.54 -7.28 3.56
C VAL A 529 -26.45 -7.68 2.57
N HIS A 530 -26.55 -8.90 2.04
CA HIS A 530 -25.57 -9.50 1.13
C HIS A 530 -24.18 -9.71 1.74
N LEU A 531 -24.05 -9.77 3.07
CA LEU A 531 -22.83 -10.24 3.73
C LEU A 531 -22.81 -11.78 3.82
N PRO A 532 -21.65 -12.40 4.16
CA PRO A 532 -21.56 -13.85 4.32
C PRO A 532 -22.63 -14.41 5.28
N ALA A 533 -23.32 -15.47 4.89
CA ALA A 533 -24.41 -16.05 5.66
C ALA A 533 -23.95 -16.60 7.03
N TYR A 534 -22.78 -17.23 7.08
CA TYR A 534 -22.12 -17.74 8.28
C TYR A 534 -21.72 -16.61 9.23
N LEU A 535 -21.28 -15.46 8.70
CA LEU A 535 -21.01 -14.26 9.51
C LEU A 535 -22.29 -13.84 10.23
N ILE A 536 -23.39 -13.68 9.50
CA ILE A 536 -24.68 -13.24 10.07
C ILE A 536 -25.25 -14.28 11.04
N LYS A 537 -25.18 -15.57 10.70
CA LYS A 537 -25.62 -16.66 11.58
C LYS A 537 -24.86 -16.70 12.91
N ASN A 538 -23.61 -16.24 12.92
CA ASN A 538 -22.74 -16.21 14.10
C ASN A 538 -22.40 -14.77 14.51
N ALA A 539 -23.34 -13.83 14.36
CA ALA A 539 -23.12 -12.41 14.57
C ALA A 539 -22.51 -12.08 15.94
N GLU A 540 -22.88 -12.79 17.01
CA GLU A 540 -22.31 -12.58 18.35
C GLU A 540 -20.79 -12.89 18.39
N LYS A 541 -20.35 -13.97 17.74
CA LYS A 541 -18.93 -14.36 17.67
C LYS A 541 -18.10 -13.40 16.83
N PHE A 542 -18.71 -12.82 15.79
CA PHE A 542 -18.07 -11.93 14.83
C PHE A 542 -18.57 -10.48 14.94
N LYS A 543 -19.07 -10.09 16.11
CA LYS A 543 -19.65 -8.77 16.34
C LYS A 543 -18.70 -7.64 15.97
N PHE A 544 -17.40 -7.85 16.16
CA PHE A 544 -16.35 -6.89 15.79
C PHE A 544 -16.33 -6.58 14.27
N LEU A 545 -16.78 -7.50 13.41
CA LEU A 545 -16.86 -7.33 11.96
C LEU A 545 -18.16 -6.68 11.48
N LEU A 546 -19.13 -6.45 12.38
CA LEU A 546 -20.45 -5.93 12.06
C LEU A 546 -20.61 -4.48 12.53
N PRO A 547 -21.62 -3.74 12.02
CA PRO A 547 -21.86 -2.34 12.39
C PRO A 547 -21.94 -2.12 13.91
N GLY A 548 -21.21 -1.12 14.40
CA GLY A 548 -21.09 -0.79 15.82
C GLY A 548 -20.07 -1.62 16.58
N GLY A 549 -19.39 -2.55 15.89
CA GLY A 549 -18.41 -3.45 16.46
C GLY A 549 -17.01 -2.89 16.61
N CYS A 550 -16.72 -1.62 16.26
CA CYS A 550 -15.36 -1.13 15.98
C CYS A 550 -14.33 -1.20 17.13
N ILE A 551 -14.76 -1.28 18.39
CA ILE A 551 -13.85 -1.40 19.53
C ILE A 551 -13.24 -2.81 19.55
N ARG A 552 -11.90 -2.88 19.59
CA ARG A 552 -11.10 -4.10 19.55
C ARG A 552 -10.40 -4.30 20.89
N THR A 553 -10.21 -5.56 21.24
CA THR A 553 -9.38 -5.93 22.38
C THR A 553 -7.89 -5.74 22.04
N PRO A 554 -7.02 -5.36 22.98
CA PRO A 554 -5.62 -5.10 22.68
C PRO A 554 -4.75 -6.30 22.31
N GLU A 555 -5.15 -7.54 22.62
CA GLU A 555 -4.27 -8.73 22.76
C GLU A 555 -3.35 -9.01 21.58
#